data_AF-A0A920UYC5-F1
#
_entry.id   AF-A0A920UYC5-F1
#
_cell.length_a   1.000
_cell.length_b   1.000
_cell.length_c   1.000
_cell.angle_alpha   90.00
_cell.angle_beta   90.00
_cell.angle_gamma   90.00
#
_symmetry.space_group_name_H-M   'P 1'
#
loop_
_entity.id
_entity.type
_entity.pdbx_description
1 polymer ?
#
loop_
_entity_poly.entity_id
_entity_poly.type
_entity_poly.pdbx_seq_one_letter_code
_entity_poly.pdbx_strand_id
1 'polypeptide(L)' 'MIDESRRLSYINFGEIEESHADAVNFVRKYCEIEMDQQYSTVVTTSAGYPLDKTYYQTVKGMVGALGALRGGAVNYRF' A
#
# COMPACT_ATOMS: atom_id res chain seq x y z
N MET A 1 9.14 11.71 2.81
CA MET A 1 8.94 10.29 2.44
C MET A 1 10.26 9.56 2.46
N ILE A 2 10.18 8.25 2.65
CA ILE A 2 11.33 7.36 2.67
C ILE A 2 11.13 6.23 1.66
N ASP A 3 12.24 5.72 1.13
CA ASP A 3 12.24 4.51 0.30
C ASP A 3 12.28 3.22 1.15
N GLU A 4 12.31 2.07 0.49
CA GLU A 4 12.40 0.74 1.13
C GLU A 4 13.63 0.56 2.03
N SER A 5 14.72 1.28 1.74
CA SER A 5 15.95 1.30 2.55
C SER A 5 15.92 2.37 3.64
N ARG A 6 14.76 2.99 3.88
CA ARG A 6 14.53 4.08 4.84
C ARG A 6 15.34 5.34 4.57
N ARG A 7 15.77 5.56 3.32
CA ARG A 7 16.47 6.79 2.91
C ARG A 7 15.46 7.85 2.50
N LEU A 8 15.79 9.12 2.73
CA LEU A 8 14.94 10.24 2.34
C LEU A 8 14.77 10.28 0.82
N SER A 9 13.54 10.23 0.33
CA SER A 9 13.20 10.23 -1.09
C SER A 9 12.48 11.51 -1.54
N TYR A 10 11.77 12.17 -0.63
CA TYR A 10 11.04 13.40 -0.89
C TYR A 10 10.84 14.17 0.42
N ILE A 11 10.97 15.48 0.38
CA ILE A 11 10.69 16.37 1.50
C ILE A 11 9.93 17.58 1.00
N ASN A 12 8.97 18.04 1.78
CA ASN A 12 8.23 19.26 1.52
C ASN A 12 7.89 19.98 2.82
N PHE A 13 7.59 21.26 2.68
CA PHE A 13 7.29 22.19 3.76
C PHE A 13 6.23 23.17 3.27
N GLY A 14 5.43 23.72 4.18
CA GLY A 14 4.40 24.68 3.84
C GLY A 14 3.24 24.65 4.84
N GLU A 15 2.10 25.17 4.40
CA GLU A 15 0.81 25.04 5.08
C GLU A 15 0.48 23.55 5.27
N ILE A 16 -0.15 23.17 6.39
CA ILE A 16 -0.26 21.77 6.80
C ILE A 16 -1.11 20.94 5.83
N GLU A 17 -2.23 21.45 5.36
CA GLU A 17 -3.14 20.75 4.47
C GLU A 17 -2.60 20.75 3.04
N GLU A 18 -2.13 21.89 2.54
CA GLU A 18 -1.59 22.01 1.18
C GLU A 18 -0.34 21.14 1.02
N SER A 19 0.62 21.25 1.95
CA SER A 19 1.84 20.44 1.89
C SER A 19 1.54 18.94 2.09
N HIS A 20 0.56 18.58 2.94
CA HIS A 20 0.17 17.18 3.07
C HIS A 20 -0.45 16.65 1.76
N ALA A 21 -1.34 17.41 1.12
CA ALA A 21 -1.96 17.04 -0.15
C ALA A 21 -0.91 16.85 -1.26
N ASP A 22 0.09 17.73 -1.34
CA ASP A 22 1.19 17.62 -2.30
C ASP A 22 2.03 16.36 -2.06
N ALA A 23 2.31 16.02 -0.81
CA ALA A 23 2.97 14.77 -0.46
C ALA A 23 2.10 13.57 -0.87
N VAL A 24 0.80 13.56 -0.58
CA VAL A 24 -0.08 12.46 -1.01
C VAL A 24 -0.07 12.33 -2.54
N ASN A 25 -0.19 13.43 -3.29
CA ASN A 25 -0.15 13.42 -4.75
C ASN A 25 1.19 12.91 -5.31
N PHE A 26 2.30 13.21 -4.63
CA PHE A 26 3.60 12.67 -5.00
C PHE A 26 3.66 11.15 -4.84
N VAL A 27 3.21 10.60 -3.70
CA VAL A 27 3.35 9.16 -3.40
C VAL A 27 2.40 8.29 -4.22
N ARG A 28 1.21 8.80 -4.58
CA ARG A 28 0.19 8.05 -5.33
C ARG A 28 0.74 7.41 -6.61
N LYS A 29 1.61 8.10 -7.32
CA LYS A 29 2.26 7.62 -8.56
C LYS A 29 3.10 6.34 -8.37
N TYR A 30 3.50 6.05 -7.14
CA TYR A 30 4.34 4.90 -6.79
C TYR A 30 3.59 3.84 -5.98
N CYS A 31 2.47 4.20 -5.35
CA CYS A 31 1.70 3.29 -4.49
C CYS A 31 0.40 2.79 -5.13
N GLU A 32 -0.04 3.39 -6.23
CA GLU A 32 -1.24 3.00 -6.95
C GLU A 32 -0.86 2.30 -8.25
N ILE A 33 -1.61 1.24 -8.59
CA ILE A 33 -1.54 0.56 -9.87
C ILE A 33 -2.95 0.51 -10.45
N GLU A 34 -3.08 0.86 -11.72
CA GLU A 34 -4.34 0.71 -12.45
C GLU A 34 -4.56 -0.75 -12.83
N MET A 35 -5.79 -1.21 -12.71
CA MET A 35 -6.16 -2.59 -12.98
C MET A 35 -7.40 -2.64 -13.87
N ASP A 36 -7.28 -3.28 -15.03
CA ASP A 36 -8.38 -3.40 -16.00
C ASP A 36 -9.45 -4.42 -15.56
N GLN A 37 -9.12 -5.29 -14.61
CA GLN A 37 -10.01 -6.36 -14.16
C GLN A 37 -9.67 -6.85 -12.75
N GLN A 38 -10.65 -7.54 -12.16
CA GLN A 38 -10.50 -8.26 -10.90
C GLN A 38 -10.18 -9.74 -11.11
N TYR A 39 -9.44 -10.32 -10.17
CA TYR A 39 -8.94 -11.68 -10.19
C TYR A 39 -9.66 -12.59 -9.18
N SER A 40 -9.77 -13.87 -9.51
CA SER A 40 -10.32 -14.90 -8.62
C SER A 40 -9.34 -15.37 -7.53
N THR A 41 -8.06 -15.06 -7.70
CA THR A 41 -6.99 -15.43 -6.77
C THR A 41 -5.97 -14.32 -6.72
N VAL A 42 -5.66 -13.84 -5.52
CA VAL A 42 -4.59 -12.86 -5.29
C VAL A 42 -3.62 -13.43 -4.27
N VAL A 43 -2.33 -13.21 -4.50
CA VAL A 43 -1.26 -13.53 -3.56
C VAL A 43 -0.69 -12.21 -3.05
N THR A 44 -0.70 -11.99 -1.74
CA THR A 44 -0.18 -10.77 -1.11
C THR A 44 0.77 -11.08 0.05
N THR A 45 1.58 -10.09 0.42
CA THR A 45 2.45 -10.15 1.60
C THR A 45 2.14 -8.98 2.54
N SER A 46 2.62 -9.01 3.77
CA SER A 46 2.40 -7.95 4.77
C SER A 46 3.64 -7.07 4.99
N ALA A 47 4.36 -6.74 3.91
CA ALA A 47 5.57 -5.90 3.92
C ALA A 47 6.78 -6.45 4.72
N GLY A 48 6.69 -7.70 5.20
CA GLY A 48 7.74 -8.38 5.95
C GLY A 48 8.03 -7.79 7.32
N TYR A 49 9.02 -8.35 8.01
CA TYR A 49 9.43 -7.89 9.33
C TYR A 49 10.01 -6.45 9.25
N PRO A 50 9.65 -5.53 10.17
CA PRO A 50 8.83 -5.70 11.38
C PRO A 50 7.34 -5.42 11.19
N LEU A 51 6.88 -5.10 9.98
CA LEU A 51 5.52 -4.65 9.71
C LEU A 51 4.50 -5.79 9.77
N ASP A 52 4.93 -7.03 9.58
CA ASP A 52 4.10 -8.25 9.68
C ASP A 52 4.14 -8.92 11.06
N LYS A 53 4.74 -8.27 12.08
CA LYS A 53 5.02 -8.89 13.39
C LYS A 53 3.79 -9.45 14.10
N THR A 54 2.60 -8.92 13.84
CA THR A 54 1.36 -9.40 14.47
C THR A 54 0.31 -9.70 13.43
N TYR A 55 -0.54 -10.68 13.73
CA TYR A 55 -1.71 -11.01 12.90
C TYR A 55 -2.56 -9.76 12.58
N TYR A 56 -2.74 -8.87 13.56
CA TYR A 56 -3.47 -7.62 13.36
C TYR A 56 -2.88 -6.75 12.24
N GLN A 57 -1.55 -6.64 12.16
CA GLN A 57 -0.92 -5.84 11.10
C GLN A 57 -1.03 -6.48 9.71
N THR A 58 -1.15 -7.80 9.62
CA THR A 58 -1.30 -8.49 8.33
C THR A 58 -2.59 -8.14 7.59
N VAL A 59 -3.61 -7.68 8.31
CA VAL A 59 -4.88 -7.22 7.74
C VAL A 59 -4.66 -6.09 6.74
N LYS A 60 -3.64 -5.24 6.92
CA LYS A 60 -3.32 -4.16 5.98
C LYS A 60 -3.01 -4.66 4.57
N GLY A 61 -2.24 -5.74 4.46
CA GLY A 61 -1.92 -6.36 3.16
C GLY A 61 -3.14 -7.02 2.51
N MET A 62 -4.04 -7.59 3.32
CA MET A 62 -5.30 -8.15 2.83
C MET A 62 -6.23 -7.05 2.31
N VAL A 63 -6.38 -5.95 3.04
CA VAL A 63 -7.20 -4.80 2.66
C VAL A 63 -6.67 -4.12 1.40
N GLY A 64 -5.35 -3.94 1.28
CA GLY A 64 -4.73 -3.37 0.07
C GLY A 64 -5.04 -4.18 -1.20
N ALA A 65 -5.22 -5.49 -1.08
CA ALA A 65 -5.54 -6.37 -2.19
C ALA A 65 -7.05 -6.46 -2.50
N LEU A 66 -7.95 -5.87 -1.71
CA LEU A 66 -9.40 -6.03 -1.89
C LEU A 66 -9.91 -5.51 -3.23
N GLY A 67 -9.36 -4.39 -3.72
CA GLY A 67 -9.74 -3.84 -5.03
C GLY A 67 -9.43 -4.79 -6.20
N ALA A 68 -8.45 -5.69 -6.02
CA ALA A 68 -8.04 -6.67 -7.01
C ALA A 68 -8.88 -7.94 -7.03
N LEU A 69 -9.72 -8.19 -6.01
CA LEU A 69 -10.46 -9.44 -5.84
C LEU A 69 -11.87 -9.36 -6.42
N ARG A 70 -12.24 -10.39 -7.18
CA ARG A 70 -13.63 -10.60 -7.60
C ARG A 70 -14.48 -11.08 -6.40
N GLY A 71 -15.79 -10.84 -6.42
CA GLY A 71 -16.71 -11.42 -5.42
C GLY A 71 -16.56 -12.95 -5.32
N GLY A 72 -16.37 -13.46 -4.10
CA GLY A 72 -16.16 -14.90 -3.82
C GLY A 72 -14.74 -15.42 -4.07
N ALA A 73 -13.79 -14.54 -4.42
CA ALA A 73 -12.38 -14.89 -4.65
C ALA A 73 -11.62 -15.18 -3.34
N VAL A 74 -10.43 -15.78 -3.49
CA VAL A 74 -9.53 -16.13 -2.36
C VAL A 74 -8.26 -15.29 -2.39
N ASN A 75 -7.84 -14.80 -1.22
CA ASN A 75 -6.57 -14.10 -1.02
C ASN A 75 -5.62 -14.97 -0.19
N TYR A 76 -4.49 -15.37 -0.77
CA TYR A 76 -3.44 -16.10 -0.06
C TYR A 76 -2.39 -15.11 0.45
N ARG A 77 -2.11 -15.16 1.76
CA ARG A 77 -1.11 -14.31 2.43
C ARG A 77 0.11 -15.13 2.83
N PHE A 78 1.29 -14.64 2.46
CA PHE A 78 2.60 -15.15 2.91
C PHE A 78 3.24 -14.20 3.92
#